data_AF-A0A6V6ZHP8-F1
#
_entry.id   AF-A0A6V6ZHP8-F1
#
_cell.length_a   1.000
_cell.length_b   1.000
_cell.length_c   1.000
_cell.angle_alpha   90.00
_cell.angle_beta   90.00
_cell.angle_gamma   90.00
#
_symmetry.space_group_name_H-M   'P 1'
#
loop_
_entity.id
_entity.type
_entity.pdbx_description
1 polymer ?
#
loop_
_entity_poly.entity_id
_entity_poly.type
_entity_poly.pdbx_seq_one_letter_code
_entity_poly.pdbx_strand_id
1 'polypeptide(L)'
;MHSRETLRRHARLVDNMATRIGVDLEAAALGGEISIDQISDSVLRCSGCPNPDHCESLMERSEALEKTPEYCRNSLLFAKLIPEANK
;
A
#
# COMPACT_ATOMS: atom_id res chain seq x y z
N MET A 1 -2.61 4.69 -20.70
CA MET A 1 -3.76 5.08 -19.85
C MET A 1 -4.19 3.85 -19.09
N HIS A 2 -4.21 3.88 -17.75
CA HIS A 2 -4.69 2.74 -16.96
C HIS A 2 -6.22 2.69 -16.98
N SER A 3 -6.79 1.50 -17.14
CA SER A 3 -8.24 1.31 -17.05
C SER A 3 -8.73 1.52 -15.62
N ARG A 4 -9.98 1.98 -15.46
CA ARG A 4 -10.60 2.19 -14.14
C ARG A 4 -10.62 0.91 -13.30
N GLU A 5 -10.73 -0.24 -13.95
CA GLU A 5 -10.73 -1.57 -13.34
C GLU A 5 -9.36 -1.89 -12.73
N THR A 6 -8.28 -1.60 -13.46
CA THR A 6 -6.90 -1.72 -12.99
C THR A 6 -6.69 -0.84 -11.75
N LEU A 7 -7.10 0.43 -11.79
CA LEU A 7 -6.95 1.32 -10.64
C LEU A 7 -7.71 0.83 -9.41
N ARG A 8 -8.92 0.28 -9.59
CA ARG A 8 -9.68 -0.32 -8.48
C ARG A 8 -9.01 -1.55 -7.89
N ARG A 9 -8.44 -2.43 -8.73
CA ARG A 9 -7.64 -3.59 -8.28
C ARG A 9 -6.45 -3.12 -7.44
N HIS A 10 -5.70 -2.15 -7.93
CA HIS A 10 -4.52 -1.64 -7.23
C HIS A 10 -4.86 -0.83 -5.97
N ALA A 11 -5.98 -0.12 -5.94
CA ALA A 11 -6.46 0.55 -4.73
C ALA A 11 -6.66 -0.46 -3.58
N ARG A 12 -7.29 -1.60 -3.87
CA ARG A 12 -7.46 -2.69 -2.91
C ARG A 12 -6.11 -3.30 -2.48
N LEU A 13 -5.16 -3.44 -3.40
CA LEU A 13 -3.84 -3.98 -3.07
C LEU A 13 -3.02 -3.06 -2.18
N VAL A 14 -3.07 -1.76 -2.43
CA VAL A 14 -2.41 -0.75 -1.59
C VAL A 14 -3.00 -0.76 -0.18
N ASP A 15 -4.32 -0.77 -0.08
CA ASP A 15 -5.05 -0.81 1.19
C ASP A 15 -4.76 -2.08 2.00
N ASN A 16 -4.86 -3.25 1.35
CA ASN A 16 -4.53 -4.53 1.97
C ASN A 16 -3.05 -4.57 2.41
N MET A 17 -2.12 -4.07 1.58
CA MET A 17 -0.70 -4.03 1.95
C MET A 17 -0.49 -3.16 3.19
N ALA A 18 -1.13 -1.99 3.27
CA ALA A 18 -1.05 -1.12 4.44
C ALA A 18 -1.52 -1.84 5.70
N THR A 19 -2.71 -2.45 5.64
CA THR A 19 -3.28 -3.21 6.75
C THR A 19 -2.33 -4.33 7.20
N ARG A 20 -1.66 -5.00 6.26
CA ARG A 20 -0.76 -6.12 6.56
C ARG A 20 0.53 -5.73 7.24
N ILE A 21 0.99 -4.50 7.06
CA ILE A 21 2.13 -3.93 7.77
C ILE A 21 1.72 -3.11 9.00
N GLY A 22 0.45 -3.17 9.40
CA GLY A 22 -0.06 -2.46 10.58
C GLY A 22 -0.30 -0.95 10.37
N VAL A 23 -0.44 -0.52 9.11
CA VAL A 23 -0.76 0.87 8.75
C VAL A 23 -2.23 0.97 8.35
N ASP A 24 -2.96 1.86 9.00
CA ASP A 24 -4.32 2.25 8.61
C ASP A 24 -4.25 3.55 7.81
N LEU A 25 -4.49 3.46 6.49
CA LEU A 25 -4.44 4.62 5.59
C LEU A 25 -5.56 5.63 5.86
N GLU A 26 -6.72 5.18 6.33
CA GLU A 26 -7.81 6.08 6.68
C GLU A 26 -7.45 6.87 7.94
N ALA A 27 -6.94 6.20 8.97
CA ALA A 27 -6.47 6.84 10.18
C ALA A 27 -5.31 7.82 9.90
N ALA A 28 -4.32 7.41 9.10
CA ALA A 28 -3.20 8.25 8.68
C ALA A 28 -3.67 9.48 7.87
N ALA A 29 -4.72 9.33 7.05
CA ALA A 29 -5.30 10.45 6.31
C ALA A 29 -6.03 11.43 7.23
N LEU A 30 -6.79 10.92 8.19
CA LEU A 30 -7.46 11.74 9.22
C LEU A 30 -6.46 12.45 10.14
N GLY A 31 -5.33 11.80 10.44
CA GLY A 31 -4.21 12.36 11.21
C GLY A 31 -3.36 13.38 10.44
N GLY A 32 -3.55 13.49 9.12
CA GLY A 32 -2.77 14.38 8.26
C GLY A 32 -1.38 13.87 7.90
N GLU A 33 -1.09 12.59 8.16
CA GLU A 33 0.18 11.92 7.82
C GLU A 33 0.28 11.60 6.33
N ILE A 34 -0.86 11.36 5.67
CA ILE A 34 -0.99 11.18 4.23
C ILE A 34 -2.18 11.98 3.68
N SER A 35 -2.07 12.50 2.47
CA SER A 35 -3.20 13.14 1.78
C SER A 35 -3.92 12.21 0.82
N ILE A 36 -5.18 12.51 0.49
CA ILE A 36 -5.96 11.76 -0.51
C ILE A 36 -5.27 11.72 -1.88
N ASP A 37 -4.61 12.81 -2.28
CA ASP A 37 -3.78 12.86 -3.49
C ASP A 37 -2.59 11.90 -3.42
N GLN A 38 -1.92 11.79 -2.26
CA GLN A 38 -0.84 10.83 -2.07
C GLN A 38 -1.33 9.37 -2.08
N ILE A 39 -2.52 9.10 -1.55
CA ILE A 39 -3.16 7.78 -1.68
C ILE A 39 -3.40 7.48 -3.17
N SER A 40 -4.00 8.41 -3.90
CA SER A 40 -4.28 8.25 -5.33
C SER A 40 -3.00 8.04 -6.15
N ASP A 41 -1.95 8.79 -5.85
CA ASP A 41 -0.64 8.63 -6.46
C ASP A 41 0.00 7.27 -6.13
N SER A 42 -0.16 6.79 -4.89
CA SER A 42 0.32 5.46 -4.50
C SER A 42 -0.36 4.34 -5.29
N VAL A 43 -1.65 4.48 -5.62
CA VAL A 43 -2.37 3.52 -6.48
C VAL A 43 -1.86 3.57 -7.91
N LEU A 44 -1.61 4.78 -8.44
CA LEU A 44 -1.01 4.95 -9.76
C LEU A 44 0.38 4.30 -9.83
N ARG A 45 1.25 4.55 -8.84
CA ARG A 45 2.56 3.88 -8.75
C ARG A 45 2.43 2.36 -8.65
N CYS A 46 1.50 1.87 -7.84
CA CYS A 46 1.24 0.44 -7.67
C CYS A 46 0.81 -0.21 -9.00
N SER A 47 0.03 0.50 -9.83
CA SER A 47 -0.40 0.01 -11.15
C SER A 47 0.75 -0.15 -12.17
N GLY A 48 1.92 0.45 -11.90
CA GLY A 48 3.16 0.24 -12.64
C GLY A 48 4.10 -0.79 -12.01
N CYS A 49 3.70 -1.48 -10.95
CA CYS A 49 4.51 -2.51 -10.28
C CYS A 49 4.83 -3.66 -11.25
N PRO A 50 6.07 -4.18 -11.27
CA PRO A 50 6.43 -5.29 -12.16
C PRO A 50 5.75 -6.62 -11.80
N ASN A 51 5.32 -6.80 -10.55
CA ASN A 51 4.82 -8.09 -10.04
C ASN A 51 3.51 -7.92 -9.22
N PRO A 52 2.38 -7.55 -9.84
CA PRO A 52 1.10 -7.42 -9.14
C PRO A 52 0.55 -8.78 -8.68
N ASP A 53 0.69 -9.84 -9.46
CA ASP A 53 0.15 -11.16 -9.12
C ASP A 53 0.81 -11.77 -7.88
N HIS A 54 2.13 -11.57 -7.73
CA HIS A 54 2.82 -11.98 -6.49
C HIS A 54 2.37 -11.17 -5.28
N CYS A 55 2.02 -9.89 -5.47
CA CYS A 55 1.42 -9.08 -4.41
C CYS A 55 0.07 -9.64 -3.99
N GLU A 56 -0.77 -10.08 -4.93
CA GLU A 56 -2.06 -10.71 -4.61
C GLU A 56 -1.89 -12.02 -3.84
N SER A 57 -1.06 -12.93 -4.32
CA SER A 57 -0.80 -14.19 -3.61
C SER A 57 -0.25 -13.96 -2.20
N LEU A 58 0.52 -12.90 -1.99
CA LEU A 58 0.97 -12.49 -0.66
C LEU A 58 -0.19 -12.02 0.23
N MET A 59 -1.15 -11.29 -0.32
CA MET A 59 -2.35 -10.84 0.40
C MET A 59 -3.30 -11.98 0.75
N GLU A 60 -3.33 -13.07 -0.03
CA GLU A 60 -4.15 -14.25 0.27
C GLU A 60 -3.65 -15.03 1.50
N ARG A 61 -2.36 -14.92 1.84
CA ARG A 61 -1.82 -15.45 3.10
C ARG A 61 -2.45 -14.68 4.27
N SER A 62 -2.56 -15.24 5.48
CA SER A 62 -3.08 -14.47 6.64
C SER A 62 -1.98 -13.86 7.53
N GLU A 63 -0.73 -13.90 7.08
CA GLU A 63 0.44 -13.54 7.88
C GLU A 63 0.70 -12.03 7.85
N ALA A 64 0.78 -11.40 9.02
CA ALA A 64 1.24 -10.01 9.13
C ALA A 64 2.65 -9.86 8.56
N LEU A 65 2.95 -8.70 7.97
CA LEU A 65 4.23 -8.40 7.36
C LEU A 65 4.92 -7.32 8.17
N GLU A 66 6.17 -7.52 8.56
CA GLU A 66 6.94 -6.46 9.23
C GLU A 66 7.36 -5.35 8.25
N LYS A 67 7.47 -5.68 6.97
CA LYS A 67 7.87 -4.75 5.91
C LYS A 67 7.22 -5.09 4.59
N THR A 68 7.19 -4.08 3.72
CA THR A 68 6.78 -4.27 2.32
C THR A 68 7.79 -5.14 1.56
N PRO A 69 7.36 -5.89 0.54
CA PRO A 69 8.25 -6.69 -0.28
C PRO A 69 9.17 -5.79 -1.13
N GLU A 70 10.34 -6.31 -1.52
CA GLU A 70 11.38 -5.54 -2.20
C GLU A 70 10.94 -4.96 -3.55
N TYR A 71 9.98 -5.61 -4.22
CA TYR A 71 9.39 -5.11 -5.47
C TYR A 71 8.30 -4.05 -5.27
N CYS A 72 7.90 -3.76 -4.02
CA CYS A 72 6.85 -2.79 -3.74
C CYS A 72 7.31 -1.37 -4.08
N ARG A 73 6.69 -0.76 -5.09
CA ARG A 73 6.96 0.63 -5.46
C ARG A 73 6.56 1.66 -4.40
N ASN A 74 5.68 1.28 -3.48
CA ASN A 74 5.22 2.13 -2.37
C ASN A 74 5.99 1.86 -1.07
N SER A 75 7.06 1.06 -1.10
CA SER A 75 7.85 0.71 0.08
C SER A 75 8.28 1.93 0.90
N LEU A 76 8.78 2.98 0.23
CA LEU A 76 9.19 4.23 0.87
C LEU A 76 8.01 5.04 1.45
N LEU A 77 6.83 4.96 0.84
CA LEU A 77 5.64 5.63 1.37
C LEU A 77 5.21 4.93 2.66
N PHE A 78 5.07 3.60 2.58
CA PHE A 78 4.69 2.78 3.71
C PHE A 78 5.70 2.86 4.86
N ALA A 79 6.99 2.85 4.59
CA ALA A 79 8.02 3.00 5.62
C ALA A 79 7.92 4.30 6.44
N LYS A 80 7.30 5.36 5.89
CA LYS A 80 7.04 6.61 6.60
C LYS A 80 5.77 6.59 7.44
N LEU A 81 4.83 5.71 7.07
CA LEU A 81 3.52 5.59 7.70
C LEU A 81 3.45 4.44 8.70
N ILE A 82 4.39 3.49 8.65
CA ILE A 82 4.56 2.50 9.71
C ILE A 82 4.78 3.33 10.99
N PRO A 83 3.83 3.29 11.95
CA PRO A 83 4.02 4.01 13.18
C PRO A 83 5.32 3.51 13.79
N GLU A 84 6.26 4.42 14.05
CA GLU A 84 7.46 4.14 14.82
C GLU A 84 7.01 3.75 16.24
N ALA A 85 6.54 2.51 16.40
CA ALA A 85 6.33 1.92 17.70
C ALA A 85 7.72 1.77 18.33
N ASN A 86 8.09 2.81 19.07
CA ASN A 86 9.20 2.90 20.00
C ASN A 86 10.54 3.39 19.41
N LYS A 87 10.74 4.71 19.43
CA LYS A 87 12.04 5.31 19.67
C LYS A 87 12.01 6.12 20.95
#